data_AF-A0A968CY64-F1
#
_entry.id   AF-A0A968CY64-F1
#
_cell.length_a   1.000
_cell.length_b   1.000
_cell.length_c   1.000
_cell.angle_alpha   90.00
_cell.angle_beta   90.00
_cell.angle_gamma   90.00
#
_symmetry.space_group_name_H-M   'P 1'
#
loop_
_entity.id
_entity.type
_entity.pdbx_description
1 polymer ?
#
loop_
_entity_poly.entity_id
_entity_poly.type
_entity_poly.pdbx_seq_one_letter_code
_entity_poly.pdbx_strand_id
1 'polypeptide(L)' 'PVIQMTCRDRNRLAIQADLLGAYALGMRNLLCLTGDHQIFGNHPTAKNVFDIDSLQLVRMVSDMR' A
#
# COMPACT_ATOMS: atom_id res chain seq x y z
N PRO A 1 3.60 -17.08 0.66
CA PRO A 1 2.44 -16.17 0.42
C PRO A 1 2.95 -14.88 -0.24
N VAL A 2 2.13 -14.23 -1.07
CA VAL A 2 2.41 -12.90 -1.65
C VAL A 2 1.43 -11.92 -1.03
N ILE A 3 1.93 -10.87 -0.38
CA ILE A 3 1.09 -9.79 0.14
C ILE A 3 0.74 -8.88 -1.01
N GLN A 4 -0.55 -8.57 -1.16
CA GLN A 4 -0.99 -7.52 -2.05
C GLN A 4 -1.19 -6.25 -1.24
N MET A 5 -0.33 -5.24 -1.48
CA MET A 5 -0.40 -3.96 -0.81
C MET A 5 -0.93 -2.91 -1.80
N THR A 6 -2.04 -2.28 -1.44
CA THR A 6 -2.67 -1.21 -2.23
C THR A 6 -2.41 0.14 -1.58
N CYS A 7 -1.98 1.11 -2.37
CA CYS A 7 -1.79 2.50 -1.93
C CYS A 7 -3.13 3.24 -1.71
N ARG A 8 -4.20 2.76 -2.35
CA ARG A 8 -5.57 3.25 -2.13
C ARG A 8 -5.92 3.19 -0.63
N ASP A 9 -6.52 4.27 -0.14
CA ASP A 9 -7.06 4.41 1.21
C ASP A 9 -6.02 4.51 2.34
N ARG A 10 -4.71 4.50 2.02
CA ARG A 10 -3.63 4.50 3.03
C ARG A 10 -2.59 5.60 2.76
N ASN A 11 -2.10 6.20 3.83
CA ASN A 11 -0.91 7.04 3.77
C ASN A 11 0.37 6.19 3.89
N ARG A 12 1.53 6.78 3.60
CA ARG A 12 2.82 6.09 3.63
C ARG A 12 3.13 5.45 4.99
N LEU A 13 2.71 6.07 6.10
CA LEU A 13 2.99 5.55 7.45
C LEU A 13 2.20 4.28 7.75
N ALA A 14 0.91 4.26 7.38
CA ALA A 14 0.08 3.06 7.51
C ALA A 14 0.64 1.91 6.67
N ILE A 15 1.07 2.19 5.44
CA ILE A 15 1.69 1.18 4.58
C ILE A 15 2.99 0.64 5.20
N GLN A 16 3.87 1.50 5.70
CA GLN A 16 5.10 1.06 6.36
C GLN A 16 4.82 0.20 7.60
N ALA A 17 3.82 0.57 8.41
CA ALA A 17 3.41 -0.21 9.58
C ALA A 17 2.91 -1.61 9.19
N ASP A 18 2.05 -1.70 8.17
CA ASP A 18 1.54 -2.97 7.65
C ASP A 18 2.68 -3.86 7.11
N LEU A 19 3.63 -3.25 6.39
CA LEU A 19 4.80 -3.96 5.83
C LEU A 19 5.75 -4.49 6.92
N LEU A 20 5.99 -3.72 7.98
CA LEU A 20 6.78 -4.17 9.13
C LEU A 20 6.11 -5.33 9.85
N GLY A 21 4.79 -5.26 10.07
CA GLY A 21 4.02 -6.36 10.66
C GLY A 21 4.04 -7.62 9.79
N ALA A 22 3.83 -7.46 8.49
CA ALA A 22 3.96 -8.53 7.50
C ALA A 22 5.35 -9.20 7.52
N TYR A 23 6.41 -8.40 7.59
CA TYR A 23 7.77 -8.90 7.67
C TYR A 23 8.02 -9.69 8.96
N ALA A 24 7.51 -9.20 10.10
CA ALA A 24 7.57 -9.89 11.38
C ALA A 24 6.85 -11.25 11.34
N LEU A 25 5.78 -11.36 10.55
CA LEU A 25 5.03 -12.62 10.31
C LEU A 25 5.68 -13.55 9.27
N GLY A 26 6.90 -13.25 8.81
CA GLY A 26 7.64 -14.10 7.88
C GLY A 26 7.26 -13.94 6.41
N MET A 27 6.46 -12.92 6.04
CA MET A 27 6.14 -12.65 4.65
C MET A 27 7.31 -11.97 3.94
N ARG A 28 7.65 -12.44 2.74
CA ARG A 28 8.85 -12.01 1.99
C ARG A 28 8.57 -11.62 0.54
N ASN A 29 7.35 -11.86 0.06
CA ASN A 29 6.93 -11.50 -1.30
C ASN A 29 5.85 -10.43 -1.22
N LEU A 30 6.02 -9.35 -1.96
CA LEU A 30 5.14 -8.18 -1.98
C LEU A 30 4.75 -7.85 -3.42
N LEU A 31 3.45 -7.65 -3.64
CA LEU A 31 2.88 -7.06 -4.85
C LEU A 31 2.42 -5.64 -4.53
N CYS A 32 3.05 -4.66 -5.18
CA CYS A 32 2.76 -3.24 -5.00
C CYS A 32 1.70 -2.78 -6.01
N LEU A 33 0.58 -2.24 -5.54
CA LEU A 33 -0.53 -1.78 -6.36
C LEU A 33 -0.87 -0.33 -6.01
N THR A 34 -1.09 0.52 -7.01
CA THR A 34 -1.64 1.86 -6.76
C THR A 34 -3.08 1.77 -6.26
N GLY A 35 -3.84 0.80 -6.79
CA GLY A 35 -5.29 0.70 -6.63
C GLY A 35 -6.04 1.64 -7.56
N ASP A 36 -7.34 1.40 -7.78
CA ASP A 36 -8.13 2.26 -8.66
C ASP A 36 -8.63 3.50 -7.93
N HIS A 37 -9.17 4.48 -8.65
CA HIS A 37 -9.78 5.65 -8.03
C HIS A 37 -11.00 5.26 -7.17
N GLN A 38 -11.23 5.92 -6.03
CA GLN A 38 -12.33 5.65 -5.10
C GLN A 38 -13.72 5.85 -5.71
N ILE A 39 -13.82 6.70 -6.74
CA ILE A 39 -15.07 6.94 -7.50
C ILE A 39 -15.59 5.65 -8.15
N PHE A 40 -14.70 4.72 -8.49
CA PHE A 40 -15.10 3.42 -9.07
C PHE A 40 -15.55 2.40 -8.01
N GLY A 41 -15.49 2.75 -6.73
CA GLY A 41 -15.89 1.88 -5.62
C GLY A 41 -17.31 2.14 -5.11
N ASN A 42 -17.67 1.42 -4.05
CA ASN A 42 -19.02 1.45 -3.46
C ASN A 42 -19.35 2.75 -2.72
N HIS A 43 -18.34 3.56 -2.39
CA HIS A 43 -18.49 4.81 -1.64
C HIS A 43 -17.75 5.94 -2.36
N PRO A 44 -18.29 6.45 -3.48
CA PRO A 44 -17.62 7.48 -4.29
C PRO A 44 -17.44 8.81 -3.56
N THR A 45 -18.22 9.06 -2.50
CA THR A 45 -18.12 10.24 -1.63
C THR A 45 -17.07 10.10 -0.52
N ALA A 46 -16.44 8.94 -0.37
CA ALA A 46 -15.40 8.73 0.63
C ALA A 46 -14.19 9.63 0.34
N LYS A 47 -13.50 10.06 1.41
CA LYS A 47 -12.31 10.88 1.28
C LYS A 47 -11.23 10.11 0.56
N ASN A 48 -10.71 10.71 -0.50
CA ASN A 48 -9.63 10.11 -1.26
C ASN A 48 -8.31 10.14 -0.48
N VAL A 49 -7.61 9.00 -0.43
CA VAL A 49 -6.26 8.89 0.11
C VAL A 49 -5.37 8.24 -0.94
N PHE A 50 -4.60 9.06 -1.65
CA PHE A 50 -3.50 8.68 -2.53
C PHE A 50 -2.27 9.49 -2.12
N ASP A 51 -1.53 8.99 -1.12
CA ASP A 51 -0.28 9.64 -0.70
C ASP A 51 0.88 9.28 -1.63
N ILE A 52 0.92 8.01 -2.10
CA ILE A 52 1.95 7.49 -2.99
C ILE A 52 1.33 6.54 -4.03
N ASP A 53 2.00 6.35 -5.16
CA ASP A 53 1.66 5.33 -6.15
C ASP A 53 2.51 4.04 -6.01
N SER A 54 2.24 3.04 -6.84
CA SER A 54 2.98 1.76 -6.84
C SER A 54 4.48 1.90 -7.09
N LEU A 55 4.93 2.85 -7.91
CA LEU A 55 6.36 3.06 -8.17
C LEU A 55 7.06 3.67 -6.95
N GLN A 56 6.41 4.66 -6.34
CA GLN A 56 6.86 5.27 -5.09
C GLN A 56 6.82 4.26 -3.93
N LEU A 57 5.84 3.36 -3.90
CA LEU A 57 5.78 2.26 -2.94
C LEU A 57 6.97 1.32 -3.11
N VAL A 58 7.29 0.88 -4.33
CA VAL A 58 8.47 0.05 -4.59
C VAL A 58 9.75 0.75 -4.15
N ARG A 59 9.89 2.05 -4.46
CA ARG A 59 11.03 2.87 -4.02
C ARG A 59 11.12 2.90 -2.49
N MET A 60 10.02 3.20 -1.81
CA MET A 60 9.95 3.27 -0.34
C MET A 60 10.36 1.94 0.29
N VAL A 61 9.84 0.81 -0.19
CA VAL A 61 10.20 -0.51 0.35
C VAL A 61 11.67 -0.84 0.11
N SER A 62 12.23 -0.42 -1.03
CA SER A 62 13.65 -0.61 -1.32
C SER A 62 14.57 0.22 -0.40
N ASP A 63 14.07 1.37 0.06
CA ASP A 63 14.79 2.26 0.97
C ASP A 63 14.62 1.88 2.45
N MET A 64 13.61 1.07 2.79
CA MET A 64 13.43 0.48 4.12
C MET A 64 14.52 -0.57 4.38
N ARG A 65 15.32 -0.34 5.43
CA ARG A 65 16.43 -1.22 5.85
C ARG A 65 16.10 -1.99 7.11
#